data_AF-A0A7S2ACH3-F1
#
_entry.id   AF-A0A7S2ACH3-F1
#
_cell.length_a   1.000
_cell.length_b   1.000
_cell.length_c   1.000
_cell.angle_alpha   90.00
_cell.angle_beta   90.00
_cell.angle_gamma   90.00
#
_symmetry.space_group_name_H-M   'P 1'
#
loop_
_entity.id
_entity.type
_entity.pdbx_description
1 polymer ?
#
loop_
_entity_poly.entity_id
_entity_poly.type
_entity_poly.pdbx_seq_one_letter_code
_entity_poly.pdbx_strand_id
1 'polypeptide(L)'
;REKKRTQMERDAEETIGALRERMARQSERQVLDKFGPGPHRVEIEFLVPSTDDGPDATTTEYVVVETAPLDLMPHSVHLFLNQVSKGVWDNTEIHKNREHILLTRPSDAITGRDKFSDFLEAGVESLGYREHSDRYPHVQYTLGYVGTNLGPHWYVNKMDNSRWHGPDAESGDEG
;
A
#
# COMPACT_ATOMS: atom_id res chain seq x y z
N ARG A 1 14.52 -28.32 18.29
CA ARG A 1 15.12 -27.76 19.52
C ARG A 1 14.65 -26.32 19.63
N GLU A 2 13.76 -26.02 20.57
CA GLU A 2 13.21 -24.68 20.77
C GLU A 2 14.26 -23.81 21.48
N LYS A 3 14.69 -22.72 20.85
CA LYS A 3 15.65 -21.79 21.44
C LYS A 3 14.91 -20.97 22.50
N LYS A 4 15.29 -21.10 23.77
CA LYS A 4 14.69 -20.33 24.87
C LYS A 4 15.05 -18.85 24.67
N ARG A 5 14.05 -17.98 24.45
CA ARG A 5 14.27 -16.54 24.28
C ARG A 5 14.92 -15.94 25.53
N THR A 6 15.95 -15.13 25.31
CA THR A 6 16.65 -14.35 26.33
C THR A 6 15.72 -13.28 26.92
N GLN A 7 16.05 -12.74 28.09
CA GLN A 7 15.28 -11.63 28.67
C GLN A 7 15.32 -10.40 27.76
N MET A 8 16.50 -10.09 27.19
CA MET A 8 16.70 -8.98 26.26
C MET A 8 15.81 -9.07 25.01
N GLU A 9 15.61 -10.26 24.46
CA GLU A 9 14.70 -10.46 23.31
C GLU A 9 13.24 -10.16 23.68
N ARG A 10 12.80 -10.51 24.89
CA ARG A 10 11.44 -10.22 25.36
C ARG A 10 11.22 -8.73 25.58
N ASP A 11 12.18 -8.07 26.22
CA ASP A 11 12.11 -6.62 26.48
C ASP A 11 12.09 -5.83 25.15
N ALA A 12 12.84 -6.31 24.15
CA ALA A 12 12.82 -5.74 22.80
C ALA A 12 11.46 -5.95 22.11
N GLU A 13 10.87 -7.15 22.19
CA GLU A 13 9.55 -7.45 21.63
C GLU A 13 8.45 -6.57 22.23
N GLU A 14 8.47 -6.37 23.56
CA GLU A 14 7.53 -5.49 24.25
C GLU A 14 7.68 -4.04 23.80
N THR A 15 8.93 -3.57 23.69
CA THR A 15 9.23 -2.21 23.21
C THR A 15 8.73 -2.00 21.78
N ILE A 16 8.96 -2.96 20.88
CA ILE A 16 8.47 -2.91 19.49
C ILE A 16 6.95 -2.89 19.45
N GLY A 17 6.28 -3.72 20.26
CA GLY A 17 4.82 -3.74 20.36
C GLY A 17 4.26 -2.37 20.79
N ALA A 18 4.83 -1.78 21.83
CA ALA A 18 4.42 -0.46 22.32
C ALA A 18 4.67 0.65 21.28
N LEU A 19 5.76 0.59 20.52
CA LEU A 19 6.04 1.54 19.45
C LEU A 19 5.03 1.44 18.30
N ARG A 20 4.68 0.23 17.87
CA ARG A 20 3.65 0.00 16.83
C ARG A 20 2.31 0.55 17.26
N GLU A 21 1.88 0.26 18.48
CA GLU A 21 0.59 0.74 19.00
C GLU A 21 0.54 2.28 19.12
N ARG A 22 1.64 2.92 19.53
CA ARG A 22 1.75 4.39 19.52
C ARG A 22 1.68 4.96 18.11
N MET A 23 2.36 4.32 17.15
CA MET A 23 2.35 4.73 15.75
C MET A 23 0.95 4.59 15.12
N ALA A 24 0.24 3.49 15.40
CA ALA A 24 -1.13 3.26 14.98
C ALA A 24 -2.07 4.37 15.48
N ARG A 25 -2.07 4.65 16.78
CA ARG A 25 -2.89 5.73 17.38
C ARG A 25 -2.56 7.10 16.82
N GLN A 26 -1.27 7.39 16.62
CA GLN A 26 -0.86 8.68 16.05
C GLN A 26 -1.33 8.80 14.60
N SER A 27 -1.25 7.73 13.82
CA SER A 27 -1.71 7.67 12.43
C SER A 27 -3.22 7.86 12.34
N GLU A 28 -3.99 7.15 13.18
CA GLU A 28 -5.44 7.31 13.29
C GLU A 28 -5.82 8.76 13.59
N ARG A 29 -5.22 9.35 14.62
CA ARG A 29 -5.46 10.75 14.99
C ARG A 29 -5.16 11.69 13.83
N GLN A 30 -4.03 11.51 13.14
CA GLN A 30 -3.67 12.35 12.01
C GLN A 30 -4.64 12.20 10.83
N VAL A 31 -5.16 11.00 10.58
CA VAL A 31 -6.21 10.81 9.58
C VAL A 31 -7.49 11.51 9.99
N LEU A 32 -7.94 11.34 11.24
CA LEU A 32 -9.15 11.99 11.74
C LEU A 32 -9.04 13.53 11.67
N ASP A 33 -7.89 14.07 12.07
CA ASP A 33 -7.64 15.51 12.07
C ASP A 33 -7.61 16.10 10.64
N LYS A 34 -7.06 15.36 9.65
CA LYS A 34 -6.84 15.86 8.28
C LYS A 34 -7.97 15.49 7.29
N PHE A 35 -8.49 14.28 7.37
CA PHE A 35 -9.42 13.69 6.41
C PHE A 35 -10.78 13.34 7.02
N GLY A 36 -10.93 13.45 8.35
CA GLY A 36 -12.16 13.07 9.05
C GLY A 36 -12.35 11.56 9.20
N PRO A 37 -13.51 11.13 9.72
CA PRO A 37 -13.82 9.71 9.92
C PRO A 37 -13.97 8.96 8.59
N GLY A 38 -13.58 7.69 8.59
CA GLY A 38 -13.70 6.79 7.43
C GLY A 38 -15.02 5.98 7.41
N PRO A 39 -15.14 5.00 6.49
CA PRO A 39 -14.11 4.61 5.52
C PRO A 39 -13.87 5.70 4.48
N HIS A 40 -12.61 5.88 4.09
CA HIS A 40 -12.24 6.87 3.08
C HIS A 40 -12.36 6.25 1.69
N ARG A 41 -12.68 7.07 0.70
CA ARG A 41 -12.80 6.66 -0.70
C ARG A 41 -11.89 7.55 -1.54
N VAL A 42 -11.02 6.92 -2.32
CA VAL A 42 -10.10 7.58 -3.25
C VAL A 42 -10.48 7.16 -4.66
N GLU A 43 -10.86 8.12 -5.49
CA GLU A 43 -11.01 7.89 -6.92
C GLU A 43 -9.65 8.03 -7.60
N ILE A 44 -9.29 7.05 -8.43
CA ILE A 44 -8.06 7.02 -9.21
C ILE A 44 -8.46 7.05 -10.68
N GLU A 45 -7.91 8.03 -11.39
CA GLU A 45 -8.03 8.17 -12.83
C GLU A 45 -6.92 7.37 -13.53
N PHE A 46 -7.29 6.56 -14.52
CA PHE A 46 -6.38 5.79 -15.35
C PHE A 46 -6.52 6.19 -16.81
N LEU A 47 -5.39 6.43 -17.46
CA LEU A 47 -5.30 6.45 -18.92
C LEU A 47 -5.03 5.03 -19.41
N VAL A 48 -5.98 4.45 -20.14
CA VAL A 48 -5.87 3.10 -20.70
C VAL A 48 -5.99 3.15 -22.22
N PRO A 49 -5.43 2.18 -22.97
CA PRO A 49 -5.61 2.12 -24.42
C PRO A 49 -7.09 2.09 -24.79
N SER A 50 -7.51 2.96 -25.73
CA SER A 50 -8.86 2.95 -26.28
C SER A 50 -9.03 1.72 -27.17
N THR A 51 -10.17 1.04 -27.03
CA THR A 51 -10.55 -0.07 -27.91
C THR A 51 -11.18 0.39 -29.21
N ASP A 52 -11.63 1.65 -29.26
CA ASP A 52 -12.55 2.13 -30.30
C ASP A 52 -11.87 3.12 -31.26
N ASP A 53 -10.81 3.82 -30.82
CA ASP A 53 -10.23 4.97 -31.53
C ASP A 53 -8.84 4.70 -32.15
N GLY A 54 -8.43 3.43 -32.23
CA GLY A 54 -7.16 3.00 -32.83
C GLY A 54 -6.01 2.76 -31.83
N PRO A 55 -4.85 2.29 -32.30
CA PRO A 55 -3.81 1.68 -31.45
C PRO A 55 -3.09 2.66 -30.52
N ASP A 56 -3.09 3.96 -30.83
CA ASP A 56 -2.40 5.00 -30.06
C ASP A 56 -3.35 5.90 -29.26
N ALA A 57 -4.67 5.65 -29.36
CA ALA A 57 -5.65 6.42 -28.62
C ALA A 57 -5.76 5.90 -27.18
N THR A 58 -6.00 6.81 -26.24
CA THR A 58 -6.27 6.47 -24.84
C THR A 58 -7.66 6.93 -24.44
N THR A 59 -8.29 6.18 -23.55
CA THR A 59 -9.51 6.59 -22.84
C THR A 59 -9.21 6.74 -21.35
N THR A 60 -10.01 7.57 -20.70
CA THR A 60 -9.92 7.81 -19.26
C THR A 60 -10.94 6.92 -18.54
N GLU A 61 -10.46 6.08 -17.64
CA GLU A 61 -11.26 5.20 -16.79
C GLU A 61 -11.06 5.55 -15.31
N TYR A 62 -12.06 5.25 -14.49
CA TYR A 62 -12.04 5.59 -13.06
C TYR A 62 -12.24 4.35 -12.20
N VAL A 63 -11.48 4.25 -11.12
CA VAL A 63 -11.65 3.23 -10.08
C VAL A 63 -11.72 3.90 -8.72
N VAL A 64 -12.66 3.47 -7.88
CA VAL A 64 -12.76 3.92 -6.49
C VAL A 64 -12.16 2.87 -5.56
N VAL A 65 -11.15 3.28 -4.79
CA VAL A 65 -10.56 2.51 -3.70
C VAL A 65 -11.20 2.94 -2.39
N GLU A 66 -11.88 2.01 -1.72
CA GLU A 66 -12.32 2.18 -0.34
C GLU A 66 -11.23 1.68 0.61
N THR A 67 -10.82 2.51 1.56
CA THR A 67 -9.78 2.15 2.53
C THR A 67 -10.35 1.27 3.64
N ALA A 68 -9.48 0.51 4.30
CA ALA A 68 -9.87 -0.18 5.51
C ALA A 68 -10.28 0.82 6.63
N PRO A 69 -11.09 0.37 7.61
CA PRO A 69 -11.39 1.11 8.81
C PRO A 69 -10.13 1.45 9.62
N LEU A 70 -10.14 2.64 10.24
CA LEU A 70 -9.01 3.14 11.04
C LEU A 70 -8.79 2.36 12.33
N ASP A 71 -9.80 1.66 12.85
CA ASP A 71 -9.66 0.80 14.03
C ASP A 71 -8.92 -0.52 13.71
N LEU A 72 -8.70 -0.83 12.43
CA LEU A 72 -8.06 -2.06 11.97
C LEU A 72 -6.70 -1.83 11.34
N MET A 73 -6.56 -0.84 10.45
CA MET A 73 -5.31 -0.56 9.74
C MET A 73 -5.00 0.95 9.62
N PRO A 74 -4.91 1.68 10.74
CA PRO A 74 -4.77 3.13 10.72
C PRO A 74 -3.47 3.61 10.09
N HIS A 75 -2.37 2.86 10.23
CA HIS A 75 -1.07 3.28 9.73
C HIS A 75 -0.98 3.15 8.21
N SER A 76 -1.46 2.03 7.67
CA SER A 76 -1.57 1.80 6.22
C SER A 76 -2.49 2.81 5.55
N VAL A 77 -3.66 3.07 6.16
CA VAL A 77 -4.61 4.06 5.65
C VAL A 77 -4.00 5.47 5.70
N HIS A 78 -3.33 5.83 6.79
CA HIS A 78 -2.66 7.11 6.92
C HIS A 78 -1.58 7.33 5.85
N LEU A 79 -0.74 6.32 5.58
CA LEU A 79 0.27 6.42 4.53
C LEU A 79 -0.38 6.63 3.16
N PHE A 80 -1.34 5.76 2.79
CA PHE A 80 -2.01 5.83 1.49
C PHE A 80 -2.69 7.17 1.24
N LEU A 81 -3.50 7.65 2.20
CA LEU A 81 -4.18 8.94 2.08
C LEU A 81 -3.19 10.11 2.00
N ASN A 82 -2.05 10.03 2.71
CA ASN A 82 -1.03 11.07 2.60
C ASN A 82 -0.32 11.05 1.25
N GLN A 83 -0.01 9.88 0.69
CA GLN A 83 0.54 9.76 -0.67
C GLN A 83 -0.42 10.39 -1.68
N VAL A 84 -1.70 10.03 -1.62
CA VAL A 84 -2.75 10.59 -2.50
C VAL A 84 -2.85 12.11 -2.31
N SER A 85 -2.96 12.60 -1.07
CA SER A 85 -3.12 14.04 -0.80
C SER A 85 -1.92 14.90 -1.21
N LYS A 86 -0.74 14.29 -1.38
CA LYS A 86 0.49 14.97 -1.80
C LYS A 86 0.72 14.89 -3.32
N GLY A 87 -0.16 14.21 -4.06
CA GLY A 87 -0.04 14.08 -5.52
C GLY A 87 1.17 13.28 -5.99
N VAL A 88 1.82 12.50 -5.11
CA VAL A 88 3.04 11.76 -5.49
C VAL A 88 2.74 10.62 -6.48
N TRP A 89 1.48 10.15 -6.51
CA TRP A 89 0.98 9.19 -7.50
C TRP A 89 0.55 9.80 -8.84
N ASP A 90 0.48 11.13 -8.95
CA ASP A 90 0.04 11.77 -10.19
C ASP A 90 1.03 11.49 -11.31
N ASN A 91 0.51 11.14 -12.50
CA ASN A 91 1.31 10.71 -13.65
C ASN A 91 2.21 9.50 -13.38
N THR A 92 1.87 8.62 -12.43
CA THR A 92 2.56 7.33 -12.24
C THR A 92 1.95 6.21 -13.07
N GLU A 93 2.63 5.07 -13.16
CA GLU A 93 2.20 3.92 -13.96
C GLU A 93 1.81 2.68 -13.13
N ILE A 94 0.91 1.87 -13.72
CA ILE A 94 0.84 0.44 -13.42
C ILE A 94 2.01 -0.23 -14.14
N HIS A 95 3.06 -0.51 -13.40
CA HIS A 95 4.33 -1.02 -13.92
C HIS A 95 4.27 -2.49 -14.36
N LYS A 96 3.51 -3.33 -13.65
CA LYS A 96 3.37 -4.75 -14.00
C LYS A 96 1.91 -5.19 -13.93
N ASN A 97 1.46 -5.83 -14.99
CA ASN A 97 0.21 -6.60 -15.03
C ASN A 97 0.58 -8.09 -15.02
N ARG A 98 0.74 -8.67 -13.83
CA ARG A 98 1.00 -10.11 -13.66
C ARG A 98 -0.32 -10.87 -13.68
N GLU A 99 -0.26 -12.20 -13.76
CA GLU A 99 -1.47 -13.05 -13.71
C GLU A 99 -2.31 -12.75 -12.46
N HIS A 100 -1.66 -12.64 -11.29
CA HIS A 100 -2.31 -12.57 -9.99
C HIS A 100 -2.43 -11.16 -9.39
N ILE A 101 -1.66 -10.16 -9.87
CA ILE A 101 -1.69 -8.77 -9.37
C ILE A 101 -1.46 -7.71 -10.46
N LEU A 102 -1.97 -6.51 -10.23
CA LEU A 102 -1.51 -5.27 -10.87
C LEU A 102 -0.61 -4.51 -9.90
N LEU A 103 0.59 -4.11 -10.31
CA LEU A 103 1.59 -3.49 -9.44
C LEU A 103 1.94 -2.07 -9.91
N THR A 104 1.92 -1.12 -8.98
CA THR A 104 2.38 0.27 -9.20
C THR A 104 3.89 0.43 -9.06
N ARG A 105 4.40 1.53 -9.62
CA ARG A 105 5.77 2.00 -9.41
C ARG A 105 5.80 3.52 -9.27
N PRO A 106 6.66 4.09 -8.41
CA PRO A 106 6.92 5.52 -8.38
C PRO A 106 7.79 5.89 -9.60
N SER A 107 7.25 5.77 -10.80
CA SER A 107 7.87 6.20 -12.05
C SER A 107 6.87 7.03 -12.82
N ASP A 108 7.34 8.13 -13.40
CA ASP A 108 6.55 8.97 -14.28
C ASP A 108 6.19 8.20 -15.57
N ALA A 109 4.90 8.09 -15.87
CA ALA A 109 4.39 7.27 -16.96
C ALA A 109 4.73 7.82 -18.36
N ILE A 110 5.09 9.10 -18.46
CA ILE A 110 5.39 9.77 -19.74
C ILE A 110 6.90 9.82 -19.96
N THR A 111 7.64 10.25 -18.93
CA THR A 111 9.08 10.51 -19.02
C THR A 111 9.94 9.34 -18.58
N GLY A 112 9.38 8.36 -17.86
CA GLY A 112 10.13 7.26 -17.24
C GLY A 112 11.02 7.70 -16.08
N ARG A 113 10.90 8.95 -15.61
CA ARG A 113 11.67 9.46 -14.46
C ARG A 113 11.27 8.69 -13.20
N ASP A 114 12.26 8.21 -12.47
CA ASP A 114 12.05 7.70 -11.11
C ASP A 114 11.54 8.82 -10.20
N LYS A 115 10.35 8.62 -9.61
CA LYS A 115 9.70 9.54 -8.69
C LYS A 115 9.92 9.16 -7.23
N PHE A 116 10.73 8.14 -6.91
CA PHE A 116 10.95 7.71 -5.52
C PHE A 116 11.46 8.86 -4.63
N SER A 117 12.28 9.77 -5.15
CA SER A 117 12.70 10.98 -4.43
C SER A 117 11.52 11.84 -3.98
N ASP A 118 10.47 11.95 -4.80
CA ASP A 118 9.28 12.75 -4.51
C ASP A 118 8.53 12.16 -3.29
N PHE A 119 8.49 10.82 -3.16
CA PHE A 119 7.92 10.14 -2.00
C PHE A 119 8.76 10.34 -0.73
N LEU A 120 10.08 10.29 -0.87
CA LEU A 120 11.03 10.48 0.23
C LEU A 120 11.00 11.91 0.76
N GLU A 121 11.04 12.91 -0.11
CA GLU A 121 10.94 14.33 0.25
C GLU A 121 9.59 14.64 0.92
N ALA A 122 8.54 13.97 0.46
CA ALA A 122 7.23 14.02 1.08
C ALA A 122 7.16 13.25 2.41
N GLY A 123 8.09 12.36 2.75
CA GLY A 123 8.03 11.50 3.93
C GLY A 123 6.84 10.53 3.90
N VAL A 124 6.58 9.93 2.74
CA VAL A 124 5.48 8.96 2.49
C VAL A 124 5.97 7.76 1.67
N GLU A 125 7.25 7.43 1.80
CA GLU A 125 7.92 6.38 1.04
C GLU A 125 7.62 4.97 1.54
N SER A 126 7.36 4.77 2.84
CA SER A 126 7.12 3.44 3.39
C SER A 126 6.35 3.44 4.71
N LEU A 127 5.82 2.28 5.08
CA LEU A 127 5.25 2.05 6.41
C LEU A 127 6.38 1.81 7.43
N GLY A 128 6.15 2.24 8.67
CA GLY A 128 7.05 1.93 9.78
C GLY A 128 7.00 0.48 10.24
N TYR A 129 5.92 -0.25 9.92
CA TYR A 129 5.77 -1.68 10.17
C TYR A 129 4.73 -2.30 9.24
N ARG A 130 4.82 -3.63 9.04
CA ARG A 130 3.78 -4.38 8.33
C ARG A 130 2.52 -4.43 9.18
N GLU A 131 1.50 -3.71 8.75
CA GLU A 131 0.18 -3.71 9.37
C GLU A 131 -0.76 -4.62 8.57
N HIS A 132 -1.47 -5.52 9.26
CA HIS A 132 -2.35 -6.52 8.64
C HIS A 132 -3.55 -6.79 9.54
N SER A 133 -4.69 -7.11 8.94
CA SER A 133 -5.90 -7.56 9.62
C SER A 133 -6.50 -8.74 8.86
N ASP A 134 -6.82 -9.84 9.55
CA ASP A 134 -7.46 -11.01 8.93
C ASP A 134 -8.87 -10.72 8.40
N ARG A 135 -9.45 -9.57 8.79
CA ARG A 135 -10.71 -9.07 8.22
C ARG A 135 -10.55 -8.48 6.82
N TYR A 136 -9.31 -8.19 6.41
CA TYR A 136 -8.92 -7.67 5.11
C TYR A 136 -7.89 -8.61 4.47
N PRO A 137 -8.30 -9.84 4.11
CA PRO A 137 -7.40 -10.80 3.47
C PRO A 137 -7.03 -10.35 2.06
N HIS A 138 -5.98 -10.96 1.49
CA HIS A 138 -5.48 -10.66 0.15
C HIS A 138 -6.31 -11.35 -0.94
N VAL A 139 -7.62 -11.09 -0.96
CA VAL A 139 -8.57 -11.64 -1.93
C VAL A 139 -8.69 -10.75 -3.16
N GLN A 140 -9.35 -11.23 -4.22
CA GLN A 140 -9.56 -10.47 -5.45
C GLN A 140 -10.10 -9.05 -5.18
N TYR A 141 -9.53 -8.07 -5.89
CA TYR A 141 -9.82 -6.63 -5.81
C TYR A 141 -9.45 -5.91 -4.51
N THR A 142 -8.69 -6.56 -3.63
CA THR A 142 -8.07 -5.87 -2.49
C THR A 142 -6.73 -5.25 -2.88
N LEU A 143 -6.35 -4.18 -2.17
CA LEU A 143 -5.02 -3.57 -2.27
C LEU A 143 -4.10 -4.02 -1.14
N GLY A 144 -2.80 -4.08 -1.44
CA GLY A 144 -1.75 -4.29 -0.44
C GLY A 144 -0.46 -3.54 -0.81
N TYR A 145 0.38 -3.28 0.19
CA TYR A 145 1.74 -2.78 -0.03
C TYR A 145 2.71 -3.92 -0.34
N VAL A 146 3.70 -3.65 -1.19
CA VAL A 146 4.66 -4.67 -1.66
C VAL A 146 5.77 -4.92 -0.63
N GLY A 147 6.09 -6.21 -0.44
CA GLY A 147 7.40 -6.67 0.02
C GLY A 147 7.85 -6.29 1.42
N THR A 148 9.17 -6.39 1.61
CA THR A 148 9.89 -6.10 2.85
C THR A 148 10.14 -4.62 3.06
N ASN A 149 10.10 -3.83 1.99
CA ASN A 149 10.35 -2.39 2.02
C ASN A 149 9.09 -1.58 2.40
N LEU A 150 7.92 -2.25 2.43
CA LEU A 150 6.65 -1.70 2.92
C LEU A 150 6.20 -0.40 2.22
N GLY A 151 6.51 -0.26 0.94
CA GLY A 151 6.13 0.89 0.13
C GLY A 151 7.25 1.42 -0.80
N PRO A 152 6.97 2.48 -1.57
CA PRO A 152 5.66 3.11 -1.69
C PRO A 152 4.71 2.29 -2.57
N HIS A 153 5.25 1.32 -3.33
CA HIS A 153 4.52 0.45 -4.22
C HIS A 153 3.36 -0.26 -3.53
N TRP A 154 2.19 -0.17 -4.15
CA TRP A 154 1.03 -0.99 -3.84
C TRP A 154 0.57 -1.78 -5.05
N TYR A 155 -0.19 -2.84 -4.80
CA TYR A 155 -0.74 -3.70 -5.83
C TYR A 155 -2.23 -3.94 -5.62
N VAL A 156 -2.93 -4.31 -6.69
CA VAL A 156 -4.31 -4.79 -6.68
C VAL A 156 -4.31 -6.29 -6.95
N ASN A 157 -4.95 -7.06 -6.08
CA ASN A 157 -5.16 -8.49 -6.27
C ASN A 157 -6.14 -8.75 -7.42
N LYS A 158 -5.73 -9.58 -8.39
CA LYS A 158 -6.60 -10.04 -9.49
C LYS A 158 -7.29 -11.37 -9.18
N MET A 159 -6.88 -12.04 -8.11
CA MET A 159 -7.39 -13.31 -7.60
C MET A 159 -7.12 -13.42 -6.10
N ASP A 160 -7.55 -14.52 -5.46
CA ASP A 160 -7.19 -14.78 -4.07
C ASP A 160 -5.70 -15.16 -3.93
N ASN A 161 -4.95 -14.26 -3.30
CA ASN A 161 -3.53 -14.37 -3.02
C ASN A 161 -3.25 -14.46 -1.52
N SER A 162 -4.22 -14.84 -0.69
CA SER A 162 -4.04 -14.95 0.78
C SER A 162 -2.86 -15.85 1.17
N ARG A 163 -2.55 -16.87 0.36
CA ARG A 163 -1.38 -17.75 0.55
C ARG A 163 -0.06 -17.13 0.08
N TRP A 164 -0.10 -16.27 -0.93
CA TRP A 164 1.10 -15.78 -1.64
C TRP A 164 1.55 -14.40 -1.17
N HIS A 165 0.63 -13.56 -0.71
CA HIS A 165 0.91 -12.23 -0.20
C HIS A 165 0.37 -11.98 1.22
N GLY A 166 -0.23 -13.00 1.85
CA GLY A 166 -0.65 -12.95 3.25
C GLY A 166 0.51 -12.76 4.23
N PRO A 167 0.18 -12.54 5.52
CA PRO A 167 1.20 -12.39 6.58
C PRO A 167 2.13 -13.61 6.69
N ASP A 168 1.63 -14.80 6.36
CA ASP A 168 2.37 -16.07 6.39
C ASP A 168 2.93 -16.48 5.01
N ALA A 169 2.92 -15.57 4.03
CA ALA A 169 3.42 -15.87 2.70
C ALA A 169 4.88 -16.37 2.74
N GLU A 170 5.13 -17.50 2.08
CA GLU A 170 6.49 -17.95 1.80
C GLU A 170 7.13 -16.92 0.89
N SER A 171 8.20 -16.27 1.35
CA SER A 171 8.93 -15.24 0.60
C SER A 171 9.52 -15.84 -0.68
N GLY A 172 8.71 -15.85 -1.74
CA GLY A 172 9.01 -16.50 -3.00
C GLY A 172 8.43 -15.68 -4.14
N ASP A 173 9.32 -14.89 -4.74
CA ASP A 173 9.14 -14.18 -6.01
C ASP A 173 8.49 -12.78 -5.95
N GLU A 174 9.21 -11.83 -5.36
CA GLU A 174 8.89 -10.39 -5.49
C GLU A 174 10.08 -9.64 -6.12
N GLY A 175 10.25 -9.85 -7.44
CA GLY A 175 11.15 -9.11 -8.33
C GLY A 175 10.53 -8.92 -9.70
#